data_AF-A0A086J5C4-F1
#
_entry.id   AF-A0A086J5C4-F1
#
_cell.length_a   1.000
_cell.length_b   1.000
_cell.length_c   1.000
_cell.angle_alpha   90.00
_cell.angle_beta   90.00
_cell.angle_gamma   90.00
#
_symmetry.space_group_name_H-M   'P 1'
#
loop_
_entity.id
_entity.type
_entity.pdbx_description
1 polymer ?
#
loop_
_entity_poly.entity_id
_entity_poly.type
_entity_poly.pdbx_seq_one_letter_code
_entity_poly.pdbx_strand_id
1 'polypeptide(L)'
;MEYTVESALITTGTRIYAISYMNGIPMSICSMLSYKKQRVLYIKRFESTAQVKGLSRMILMENLRSILCTLDGPEVFLYSRPVPCKYIETHKQISHSVDLSGYWHGILAGIGYESMAVGHKEAKNGEYKRTIEMYPGITSCFGKVPDEPISRALYHAPNSSIEDIMVILCSSRDLTNGTLLFSRRKVEKTELLKNKKKIIQKVTKQEIKEILASVKAGMNWTHNKKMKITVQKIHSESIERKEPIKPFKLTIKKIKN
;
A
#
# COMPACT_ATOMS: atom_id res chain seq x y z
N MET A 1 -6.28 16.80 -21.54
CA MET A 1 -4.81 16.62 -21.41
C MET A 1 -4.53 15.12 -21.28
N GLU A 2 -3.54 14.59 -21.99
CA GLU A 2 -3.12 13.17 -21.89
C GLU A 2 -1.81 13.08 -21.12
N TYR A 3 -1.72 12.13 -20.19
CA TYR A 3 -0.50 11.82 -19.46
C TYR A 3 0.04 10.47 -19.94
N THR A 4 1.30 10.42 -20.32
CA THR A 4 2.00 9.16 -20.58
C THR A 4 2.75 8.74 -19.33
N VAL A 5 2.47 7.54 -18.85
CA VAL A 5 3.04 6.96 -17.64
C VAL A 5 3.73 5.66 -17.99
N GLU A 6 5.01 5.57 -17.68
CA GLU A 6 5.79 4.35 -17.80
C GLU A 6 5.83 3.61 -16.46
N SER A 7 5.54 2.31 -16.44
CA SER A 7 5.58 1.52 -15.21
C SER A 7 6.45 0.28 -15.36
N ALA A 8 7.26 0.01 -14.33
CA ALA A 8 8.05 -1.20 -14.18
C ALA A 8 7.55 -1.99 -12.97
N LEU A 9 7.28 -3.28 -13.18
CA LEU A 9 6.93 -4.22 -12.12
C LEU A 9 8.10 -5.17 -11.93
N ILE A 10 8.74 -5.12 -10.78
CA ILE A 10 10.00 -5.82 -10.50
C ILE A 10 9.86 -6.68 -9.25
N THR A 11 10.48 -7.85 -9.23
CA THR A 11 10.55 -8.72 -8.06
C THR A 11 11.94 -9.24 -7.77
N THR A 12 12.25 -9.37 -6.48
CA THR A 12 13.48 -9.96 -5.96
C THR A 12 13.19 -10.73 -4.67
N GLY A 13 13.26 -12.07 -4.74
CA GLY A 13 12.80 -12.94 -3.66
C GLY A 13 11.31 -12.73 -3.36
N THR A 14 10.98 -12.36 -2.12
CA THR A 14 9.60 -12.03 -1.69
C THR A 14 9.21 -10.57 -1.95
N ARG A 15 10.15 -9.70 -2.33
CA ARG A 15 9.88 -8.27 -2.53
C ARG A 15 9.33 -8.03 -3.94
N ILE A 16 8.35 -7.14 -4.02
CA ILE A 16 7.79 -6.65 -5.28
C ILE A 16 7.82 -5.12 -5.24
N TYR A 17 8.19 -4.51 -6.36
CA TYR A 17 8.21 -3.07 -6.56
C TYR A 17 7.39 -2.74 -7.80
N ALA A 18 6.48 -1.77 -7.64
CA ALA A 18 5.85 -1.09 -8.77
C ALA A 18 6.41 0.33 -8.82
N ILE A 19 7.18 0.63 -9.86
CA ILE A 19 7.85 1.93 -10.05
C ILE A 19 7.20 2.58 -11.25
N SER A 20 6.77 3.83 -11.12
CA SER A 20 6.14 4.57 -12.20
C SER A 20 6.91 5.86 -12.48
N TYR A 21 7.05 6.17 -13.76
CA TYR A 21 7.70 7.35 -14.28
C TYR A 21 6.68 8.18 -15.08
N MET A 22 6.94 9.48 -15.14
CA MET A 22 6.19 10.40 -16.00
C MET A 22 7.22 11.29 -16.70
N ASN A 23 7.20 11.30 -18.03
CA ASN A 23 8.22 11.97 -18.85
C ASN A 23 9.64 11.51 -18.50
N GLY A 24 9.79 10.22 -18.20
CA GLY A 24 11.06 9.64 -17.79
C GLY A 24 11.45 9.86 -16.32
N ILE A 25 10.81 10.75 -15.56
CA ILE A 25 11.18 11.05 -14.16
C ILE A 25 10.42 10.14 -13.19
N PRO A 26 11.06 9.57 -12.15
CA PRO A 26 10.36 8.79 -11.13
C PRO A 26 9.24 9.60 -10.46
N MET A 27 8.01 9.09 -10.55
CA MET A 27 6.80 9.77 -10.08
C MET A 27 6.15 9.03 -8.91
N SER A 28 6.22 7.70 -8.87
CA SER A 28 5.75 6.93 -7.73
C SER A 28 6.45 5.59 -7.59
N ILE A 29 6.47 5.08 -6.37
CA ILE A 29 6.93 3.73 -6.06
C ILE A 29 6.08 3.10 -4.97
N CYS A 30 5.65 1.87 -5.21
CA CYS A 30 5.01 1.02 -4.22
C CYS A 30 5.90 -0.20 -3.96
N SER A 31 6.28 -0.43 -2.70
CA SER A 31 7.02 -1.62 -2.29
C SER A 31 6.11 -2.57 -1.50
N MET A 32 6.20 -3.85 -1.83
CA MET A 32 5.33 -4.90 -1.30
C MET A 32 6.15 -6.15 -0.93
N LEU A 33 5.56 -7.01 -0.11
CA LEU A 33 6.08 -8.34 0.21
C LEU A 33 5.03 -9.40 -0.15
N SER A 34 5.41 -10.39 -0.95
CA SER A 34 4.56 -11.52 -1.33
C SER A 34 4.94 -12.75 -0.52
N TYR A 35 3.96 -13.29 0.20
CA TYR A 35 4.03 -14.53 0.95
C TYR A 35 3.23 -15.60 0.20
N LYS A 36 3.87 -16.21 -0.81
CA LYS A 36 3.20 -17.10 -1.77
C LYS A 36 2.51 -18.30 -1.11
N LYS A 37 3.15 -18.91 -0.10
CA LYS A 37 2.58 -20.06 0.62
C LYS A 37 1.28 -19.70 1.34
N GLN A 38 1.21 -18.49 1.89
CA GLN A 38 0.07 -17.97 2.61
C GLN A 38 -0.98 -17.32 1.69
N ARG A 39 -0.65 -17.15 0.40
CA ARG A 39 -1.44 -16.35 -0.56
C ARG A 39 -1.72 -14.93 -0.05
N VAL A 40 -0.68 -14.27 0.45
CA VAL A 40 -0.78 -12.91 0.99
C VAL A 40 0.17 -11.94 0.30
N LEU A 41 -0.30 -10.71 0.10
CA LEU A 41 0.50 -9.55 -0.32
C LEU A 41 0.42 -8.46 0.76
N TYR A 42 1.57 -8.13 1.35
CA TYR A 42 1.69 -6.99 2.26
C TYR A 42 2.10 -5.74 1.47
N ILE A 43 1.31 -4.67 1.53
CA ILE A 43 1.72 -3.36 0.99
C ILE A 43 2.53 -2.64 2.07
N LYS A 44 3.86 -2.59 1.88
CA LYS A 44 4.77 -2.03 2.88
C LYS A 44 4.81 -0.51 2.84
N ARG A 45 4.75 0.08 1.65
CA ARG A 45 5.00 1.52 1.45
C ARG A 45 4.58 1.97 0.06
N PHE A 46 4.07 3.20 0.00
CA PHE A 46 3.78 3.90 -1.23
C PHE A 46 4.26 5.35 -1.12
N GLU A 47 5.00 5.80 -2.12
CA GLU A 47 5.55 7.15 -2.22
C GLU A 47 5.18 7.73 -3.59
N SER A 48 4.86 9.02 -3.66
CA SER A 48 4.59 9.68 -4.93
C SER A 48 4.87 11.18 -4.87
N THR A 49 5.39 11.70 -5.99
CA THR A 49 5.60 13.13 -6.26
C THR A 49 4.57 13.70 -7.22
N ALA A 50 3.54 12.93 -7.61
CA ALA A 50 2.55 13.35 -8.58
C ALA A 50 1.82 14.62 -8.12
N GLN A 51 1.94 15.69 -8.89
CA GLN A 51 1.25 16.95 -8.63
C GLN A 51 -0.20 16.94 -9.13
N VAL A 52 -0.51 16.08 -10.09
CA VAL A 52 -1.86 15.92 -10.64
C VAL A 52 -2.71 15.14 -9.64
N LYS A 53 -3.75 15.79 -9.12
CA LYS A 53 -4.69 15.19 -8.16
C LYS A 53 -5.30 13.91 -8.73
N GLY A 54 -5.18 12.81 -7.99
CA GLY A 54 -5.76 11.51 -8.35
C GLY A 54 -4.92 10.65 -9.30
N LEU A 55 -3.92 11.22 -9.99
CA LEU A 55 -3.10 10.49 -10.96
C LEU A 55 -2.32 9.34 -10.30
N SER A 56 -1.63 9.61 -9.18
CA SER A 56 -0.87 8.58 -8.44
C SER A 56 -1.76 7.45 -7.92
N ARG A 57 -2.99 7.75 -7.50
CA ARG A 57 -3.98 6.76 -7.08
C ARG A 57 -4.36 5.84 -8.23
N MET A 58 -4.65 6.38 -9.42
CA MET A 58 -5.01 5.57 -10.59
C MET A 58 -3.87 4.65 -11.03
N ILE A 59 -2.66 5.20 -11.11
CA ILE A 59 -1.46 4.44 -11.51
C ILE A 59 -1.20 3.31 -10.51
N LEU A 60 -1.33 3.59 -9.21
CA LEU A 60 -1.23 2.59 -8.17
C LEU A 60 -2.30 1.50 -8.33
N MET A 61 -3.56 1.87 -8.56
CA MET A 61 -4.65 0.92 -8.79
C MET A 61 -4.36 0.01 -9.99
N GLU A 62 -3.89 0.55 -11.10
CA GLU A 62 -3.60 -0.23 -12.32
C GLU A 62 -2.40 -1.17 -12.14
N ASN A 63 -1.35 -0.71 -11.45
CA ASN A 63 -0.21 -1.54 -11.09
C ASN A 63 -0.61 -2.65 -10.10
N LEU A 64 -1.43 -2.33 -9.09
CA LEU A 64 -1.95 -3.31 -8.15
C LEU A 64 -2.84 -4.35 -8.83
N ARG A 65 -3.76 -3.96 -9.73
CA ARG A 65 -4.55 -4.92 -10.52
C ARG A 65 -3.65 -5.91 -11.24
N SER A 66 -2.62 -5.42 -11.92
CA SER A 66 -1.67 -6.25 -12.67
C SER A 66 -0.92 -7.24 -11.76
N ILE A 67 -0.46 -6.78 -10.59
CA ILE A 67 0.23 -7.63 -9.60
C ILE A 67 -0.73 -8.67 -9.03
N LEU A 68 -1.92 -8.27 -8.61
CA LEU A 68 -2.90 -9.13 -7.97
C LEU A 68 -3.47 -10.18 -8.93
N CYS A 69 -3.60 -9.86 -10.23
CA CYS A 69 -3.88 -10.85 -11.28
C CYS A 69 -2.74 -11.87 -11.41
N THR A 70 -1.49 -11.39 -11.40
CA THR A 70 -0.30 -12.25 -11.56
C THR A 70 -0.10 -13.19 -10.37
N LEU A 71 -0.44 -12.73 -9.17
CA LEU A 71 -0.32 -13.49 -7.92
C LEU A 71 -1.55 -14.37 -7.61
N ASP A 72 -2.47 -14.50 -8.56
CA ASP A 72 -3.72 -15.26 -8.39
C ASP A 72 -4.51 -14.87 -7.13
N GLY A 73 -4.56 -13.56 -6.86
CA GLY A 73 -5.52 -13.01 -5.93
C GLY A 73 -5.25 -13.24 -4.50
N PRO A 74 -4.06 -12.84 -4.03
CA PRO A 74 -3.77 -12.96 -2.62
C PRO A 74 -4.73 -12.08 -1.81
N GLU A 75 -4.90 -12.45 -0.55
CA GLU A 75 -5.34 -11.50 0.47
C GLU A 75 -4.31 -10.36 0.53
N VAL A 76 -4.79 -9.15 0.76
CA VAL A 76 -3.95 -7.95 0.85
C VAL A 76 -4.09 -7.39 2.25
N PHE A 77 -2.97 -7.06 2.88
CA PHE A 77 -2.98 -6.32 4.13
C PHE A 77 -1.92 -5.24 4.16
N LEU A 78 -2.18 -4.21 4.96
CA LEU A 78 -1.27 -3.10 5.13
C LEU A 78 -1.49 -2.40 6.46
N TYR A 79 -0.43 -1.84 7.00
CA TYR A 79 -0.50 -0.94 8.14
C TYR A 79 -0.48 0.51 7.66
N SER A 80 -1.63 1.17 7.70
CA SER A 80 -1.82 2.53 7.20
C SER A 80 -1.35 3.55 8.23
N ARG A 81 -0.26 4.26 7.94
CA ARG A 81 0.25 5.41 8.71
C ARG A 81 1.12 6.29 7.81
N PRO A 82 1.29 7.59 8.13
CA PRO A 82 2.28 8.42 7.45
C PRO A 82 3.70 7.92 7.80
N VAL A 83 4.61 7.90 6.82
CA VAL A 83 6.03 7.56 7.00
C VAL A 83 6.91 8.50 6.18
N PRO A 84 8.13 8.85 6.62
CA PRO A 84 9.07 9.64 5.82
C PRO A 84 9.43 8.91 4.52
N CYS A 85 9.69 9.65 3.44
CA CYS A 85 10.05 9.09 2.15
C CYS A 85 11.42 8.40 2.18
N LYS A 86 11.57 7.32 1.41
CA LYS A 86 12.79 6.49 1.34
C LYS A 86 13.36 6.41 -0.06
N TYR A 87 12.50 6.40 -1.07
CA TYR A 87 12.86 6.10 -2.45
C TYR A 87 12.71 7.30 -3.37
N ILE A 88 11.76 8.20 -3.11
CA ILE A 88 11.58 9.40 -3.93
C ILE A 88 11.50 10.60 -2.98
N GLU A 89 12.26 11.66 -3.28
CA GLU A 89 12.16 12.90 -2.53
C GLU A 89 10.83 13.61 -2.85
N THR A 90 10.05 13.90 -1.82
CA THR A 90 8.80 14.63 -1.96
C THR A 90 8.94 16.00 -1.31
N HIS A 91 8.70 17.08 -2.05
CA HIS A 91 8.75 18.44 -1.52
C HIS A 91 7.67 18.76 -0.47
N LYS A 92 6.68 17.88 -0.27
CA LYS A 92 5.63 18.05 0.73
C LYS A 92 5.52 16.81 1.61
N GLN A 93 5.67 16.98 2.92
CA GLN A 93 5.29 15.95 3.88
C GLN A 93 3.78 15.72 3.81
N ILE A 94 3.36 14.45 3.87
CA ILE A 94 1.94 14.09 3.97
C ILE A 94 1.41 14.66 5.29
N SER A 95 0.42 15.54 5.21
CA SER A 95 -0.23 16.10 6.40
C SER A 95 -0.93 15.00 7.20
N HIS A 96 -0.81 15.05 8.52
CA HIS A 96 -1.50 14.16 9.47
C HIS A 96 -3.03 14.24 9.39
N SER A 97 -3.60 15.16 8.60
CA SER A 97 -5.04 15.35 8.40
C SER A 97 -5.66 14.48 7.30
N VAL A 98 -4.86 13.70 6.56
CA VAL A 98 -5.38 12.82 5.51
C VAL A 98 -5.97 11.56 6.14
N ASP A 99 -7.23 11.26 5.84
CA ASP A 99 -7.82 9.95 6.12
C ASP A 99 -7.15 8.87 5.24
N LEU A 100 -6.02 8.35 5.74
CA LEU A 100 -5.24 7.33 5.04
C LEU A 100 -5.99 5.99 4.97
N SER A 101 -6.82 5.67 5.97
CA SER A 101 -7.62 4.45 5.96
C SER A 101 -8.65 4.50 4.82
N GLY A 102 -9.38 5.62 4.69
CA GLY A 102 -10.30 5.86 3.59
C GLY A 102 -9.61 5.90 2.23
N TYR A 103 -8.39 6.45 2.14
CA TYR A 103 -7.58 6.42 0.92
C TYR A 103 -7.30 4.99 0.45
N TRP A 104 -6.82 4.12 1.35
CA TRP A 104 -6.52 2.72 1.02
C TRP A 104 -7.78 1.91 0.72
N HIS A 105 -8.87 2.09 1.47
CA HIS A 105 -10.18 1.52 1.14
C HIS A 105 -10.59 1.89 -0.29
N GLY A 106 -10.46 3.18 -0.65
CA GLY A 106 -10.82 3.66 -1.98
C GLY A 106 -9.96 3.07 -3.11
N ILE A 107 -8.70 2.72 -2.85
CA ILE A 107 -7.83 2.02 -3.80
C ILE A 107 -8.28 0.56 -3.96
N LEU A 108 -8.40 -0.16 -2.84
CA LEU A 108 -8.72 -1.59 -2.83
C LEU A 108 -10.12 -1.86 -3.38
N ALA A 109 -11.13 -1.08 -2.97
CA ALA A 109 -12.47 -1.16 -3.52
C ALA A 109 -12.51 -0.89 -5.04
N GLY A 110 -11.72 0.10 -5.49
CA GLY A 110 -11.62 0.45 -6.91
C GLY A 110 -10.99 -0.65 -7.77
N ILE A 111 -10.30 -1.62 -7.16
CA ILE A 111 -9.72 -2.78 -7.85
C ILE A 111 -10.45 -4.09 -7.52
N GLY A 112 -11.67 -4.01 -6.97
CA GLY A 112 -12.55 -5.17 -6.75
C GLY A 112 -12.27 -5.93 -5.45
N TYR A 113 -11.57 -5.31 -4.50
CA TYR A 113 -11.34 -5.89 -3.18
C TYR A 113 -12.32 -5.31 -2.17
N GLU A 114 -12.76 -6.14 -1.22
CA GLU A 114 -13.43 -5.68 -0.02
C GLU A 114 -12.40 -5.58 1.12
N SER A 115 -12.57 -4.61 2.00
CA SER A 115 -11.60 -4.31 3.06
C SER A 115 -12.29 -4.09 4.40
N MET A 116 -11.60 -4.48 5.46
CA MET A 116 -11.96 -4.20 6.85
C MET A 116 -10.78 -3.48 7.52
N ALA A 117 -11.08 -2.46 8.32
CA ALA A 117 -10.10 -1.74 9.12
C ALA A 117 -10.18 -2.14 10.58
N VAL A 118 -9.01 -2.28 11.21
CA VAL A 118 -8.84 -2.41 12.65
C VAL A 118 -7.98 -1.23 13.11
N GLY A 119 -8.61 -0.23 13.70
CA GLY A 119 -7.96 0.90 14.34
C GLY A 119 -7.94 0.73 15.87
N HIS A 120 -7.59 1.82 16.57
CA HIS A 120 -7.54 1.84 18.02
C HIS A 120 -8.87 1.46 18.70
N LYS A 121 -10.01 1.90 18.14
CA LYS A 121 -11.33 1.63 18.74
C LYS A 121 -11.72 0.16 18.62
N GLU A 122 -11.56 -0.40 17.41
CA GLU A 122 -11.89 -1.78 17.06
C GLU A 122 -10.96 -2.78 17.75
N ALA A 123 -9.73 -2.35 18.04
CA ALA A 123 -8.81 -3.15 18.82
C ALA A 123 -9.15 -3.11 20.33
N LYS A 124 -9.55 -1.94 20.87
CA LYS A 124 -9.93 -1.78 22.29
C LYS A 124 -11.22 -2.51 22.68
N ASN A 125 -12.21 -2.57 21.79
CA ASN A 125 -13.49 -3.24 22.04
C ASN A 125 -13.49 -4.74 21.69
N GLY A 126 -12.36 -5.29 21.21
CA GLY A 126 -12.23 -6.70 20.85
C GLY A 126 -12.79 -7.09 19.47
N GLU A 127 -13.28 -6.15 18.67
CA GLU A 127 -13.84 -6.42 17.34
C GLU A 127 -12.80 -6.95 16.34
N TYR A 128 -11.51 -6.69 16.59
CA TYR A 128 -10.42 -7.23 15.78
C TYR A 128 -10.45 -8.76 15.64
N LYS A 129 -10.97 -9.50 16.63
CA LYS A 129 -10.99 -10.98 16.62
C LYS A 129 -11.74 -11.52 15.41
N ARG A 130 -12.94 -10.99 15.16
CA ARG A 130 -13.76 -11.35 14.00
C ARG A 130 -13.03 -11.08 12.70
N THR A 131 -12.32 -9.94 12.62
CA THR A 131 -11.52 -9.62 11.44
C THR A 131 -10.39 -10.63 11.25
N ILE A 132 -9.59 -10.93 12.27
CA ILE A 132 -8.47 -11.88 12.17
C ILE A 132 -8.92 -13.28 11.76
N GLU A 133 -10.06 -13.76 12.29
CA GLU A 133 -10.68 -15.04 11.93
C GLU A 133 -11.09 -15.09 10.45
N MET A 134 -11.56 -13.99 9.89
CA MET A 134 -11.95 -13.89 8.48
C MET A 134 -10.77 -13.90 7.49
N TYR A 135 -9.55 -13.68 7.96
CA TYR A 135 -8.33 -13.55 7.15
C TYR A 135 -7.18 -14.45 7.64
N PRO A 136 -7.34 -15.80 7.62
CA PRO A 136 -6.37 -16.73 8.18
C PRO A 136 -5.00 -16.70 7.45
N GLY A 137 -4.99 -16.36 6.15
CA GLY A 137 -3.75 -16.19 5.39
C GLY A 137 -2.91 -15.05 5.96
N ILE A 138 -3.52 -13.88 6.13
CA ILE A 138 -2.89 -12.69 6.74
C ILE A 138 -2.43 -13.01 8.16
N THR A 139 -3.26 -13.62 8.99
CA THR A 139 -2.92 -13.97 10.38
C THR A 139 -1.69 -14.87 10.45
N SER A 140 -1.57 -15.84 9.55
CA SER A 140 -0.40 -16.71 9.48
C SER A 140 0.91 -15.99 9.09
N CYS A 141 0.83 -14.74 8.63
CA CYS A 141 1.98 -13.89 8.32
C CYS A 141 2.43 -13.02 9.50
N PHE A 142 1.65 -12.93 10.59
CA PHE A 142 2.06 -12.17 11.77
C PHE A 142 3.36 -12.72 12.36
N GLY A 143 4.24 -11.81 12.80
CA GLY A 143 5.59 -12.14 13.29
C GLY A 143 6.62 -12.37 12.17
N LYS A 144 6.19 -12.45 10.89
CA LYS A 144 7.09 -12.72 9.75
C LYS A 144 7.36 -11.49 8.90
N VAL A 145 6.64 -10.38 9.14
CA VAL A 145 6.67 -9.20 8.28
C VAL A 145 7.66 -8.17 8.82
N PRO A 146 8.75 -7.87 8.10
CA PRO A 146 9.76 -6.95 8.60
C PRO A 146 9.23 -5.52 8.76
N ASP A 147 9.46 -4.94 9.93
CA ASP A 147 9.09 -3.57 10.33
C ASP A 147 7.58 -3.27 10.32
N GLU A 148 6.74 -4.31 10.39
CA GLU A 148 5.29 -4.18 10.55
C GLU A 148 4.95 -4.18 12.06
N PRO A 149 4.05 -3.30 12.56
CA PRO A 149 3.81 -3.14 14.00
C PRO A 149 3.44 -4.41 14.77
N ILE A 150 2.55 -5.27 14.26
CA ILE A 150 2.21 -6.54 14.91
C ILE A 150 3.43 -7.44 14.98
N SER A 151 4.16 -7.58 13.87
CA SER A 151 5.33 -8.43 13.80
C SER A 151 6.45 -7.94 14.73
N ARG A 152 6.61 -6.63 14.88
CA ARG A 152 7.56 -6.03 15.83
C ARG A 152 7.11 -6.26 17.28
N ALA A 153 5.83 -6.11 17.59
CA ALA A 153 5.32 -6.39 18.93
C ALA A 153 5.51 -7.87 19.30
N LEU A 154 5.18 -8.79 18.40
CA LEU A 154 5.42 -10.24 18.56
C LEU A 154 6.90 -10.58 18.73
N TYR A 155 7.80 -9.87 18.04
CA TYR A 155 9.24 -10.06 18.24
C TYR A 155 9.68 -9.69 19.66
N HIS A 156 9.13 -8.62 20.24
CA HIS A 156 9.45 -8.19 21.60
C HIS A 156 8.71 -8.98 22.69
N ALA A 157 7.58 -9.60 22.35
CA ALA A 157 6.76 -10.39 23.27
C ALA A 157 6.37 -11.74 22.62
N PRO A 158 7.33 -12.66 22.43
CA PRO A 158 7.12 -13.88 21.64
C PRO A 158 6.17 -14.90 22.25
N ASN A 159 5.91 -14.82 23.56
CA ASN A 159 5.00 -15.70 24.29
C ASN A 159 3.59 -15.09 24.45
N SER A 160 3.38 -13.87 23.97
CA SER A 160 2.09 -13.19 24.08
C SER A 160 1.12 -13.69 23.02
N SER A 161 -0.16 -13.78 23.40
CA SER A 161 -1.24 -14.05 22.44
C SER A 161 -1.41 -12.87 21.48
N ILE A 162 -2.10 -13.09 20.35
CA ILE A 162 -2.45 -11.99 19.45
C ILE A 162 -3.33 -10.97 20.17
N GLU A 163 -4.17 -11.42 21.09
CA GLU A 163 -4.97 -10.57 21.95
C GLU A 163 -4.10 -9.59 22.76
N ASP A 164 -3.09 -10.11 23.43
CA ASP A 164 -2.17 -9.30 24.24
C ASP A 164 -1.40 -8.31 23.34
N ILE A 165 -0.97 -8.76 22.16
CA ILE A 165 -0.29 -7.90 21.19
C ILE A 165 -1.20 -6.77 20.72
N MET A 166 -2.47 -7.05 20.43
CA MET A 166 -3.43 -6.02 20.03
C MET A 166 -3.68 -5.02 21.16
N VAL A 167 -3.73 -5.46 22.43
CA VAL A 167 -3.81 -4.57 23.60
C VAL A 167 -2.56 -3.70 23.73
N ILE A 168 -1.37 -4.28 23.59
CA ILE A 168 -0.09 -3.55 23.60
C ILE A 168 -0.08 -2.48 22.50
N LEU A 169 -0.50 -2.85 21.29
CA LEU A 169 -0.53 -1.93 20.16
C LEU A 169 -1.55 -0.81 20.37
N CYS A 170 -2.75 -1.10 20.92
CA CYS A 170 -3.75 -0.08 21.29
C CYS A 170 -3.17 0.97 22.23
N SER A 171 -2.41 0.52 23.22
CA SER A 171 -1.76 1.40 24.20
C SER A 171 -0.51 2.08 23.66
N SER A 172 -0.10 1.79 22.41
CA SER A 172 1.06 2.39 21.76
C SER A 172 0.66 3.47 20.75
N ARG A 173 1.59 4.39 20.49
CA ARG A 173 1.46 5.42 19.44
C ARG A 173 1.29 4.82 18.03
N ASP A 174 1.63 3.55 17.83
CA ASP A 174 1.48 2.91 16.53
C ASP A 174 0.00 2.87 16.14
N LEU A 175 -0.90 2.24 16.93
CA LEU A 175 -2.33 2.16 16.58
C LEU A 175 -3.10 3.44 16.92
N THR A 176 -2.60 4.29 17.82
CA THR A 176 -3.24 5.61 18.03
C THR A 176 -3.23 6.46 16.76
N ASN A 177 -2.21 6.29 15.90
CA ASN A 177 -2.02 7.09 14.69
C ASN A 177 -2.08 6.26 13.39
N GLY A 178 -2.52 5.01 13.48
CA GLY A 178 -2.50 4.08 12.36
C GLY A 178 -3.73 3.19 12.31
N THR A 179 -3.86 2.45 11.22
CA THR A 179 -4.97 1.51 11.03
C THR A 179 -4.46 0.31 10.27
N LEU A 180 -4.77 -0.89 10.76
CA LEU A 180 -4.49 -2.11 10.04
C LEU A 180 -5.65 -2.38 9.08
N LEU A 181 -5.37 -2.58 7.80
CA LEU A 181 -6.38 -2.94 6.81
C LEU A 181 -6.15 -4.38 6.36
N PHE A 182 -7.24 -5.14 6.33
CA PHE A 182 -7.33 -6.49 5.82
C PHE A 182 -8.22 -6.49 4.60
N SER A 183 -7.89 -7.25 3.57
CA SER A 183 -8.62 -7.20 2.33
C SER A 183 -8.53 -8.48 1.53
N ARG A 184 -9.63 -8.83 0.86
CA ARG A 184 -9.73 -9.98 -0.04
C ARG A 184 -10.53 -9.60 -1.28
N ARG A 185 -10.42 -10.42 -2.33
CA ARG A 185 -11.21 -10.24 -3.55
C ARG A 185 -12.70 -10.36 -3.24
N LYS A 186 -13.51 -9.44 -3.76
CA LYS A 186 -14.96 -9.59 -3.74
C LYS A 186 -15.36 -10.65 -4.77
N VAL A 187 -16.02 -11.72 -4.33
CA VAL A 187 -16.37 -12.91 -5.14
C VAL A 187 -17.14 -12.54 -6.42
N GLU A 188 -18.04 -11.56 -6.35
CA GLU A 188 -18.92 -11.13 -7.46
C GLU A 188 -18.24 -10.27 -8.55
N LYS A 189 -16.99 -9.81 -8.35
CA LYS A 189 -16.28 -8.90 -9.27
C LYS A 189 -15.14 -9.59 -10.02
N THR A 190 -15.24 -10.90 -10.23
CA THR A 190 -14.20 -11.72 -10.89
C THR A 190 -13.89 -11.24 -12.32
N GLU A 191 -14.85 -10.60 -13.00
CA GLU A 191 -14.66 -10.06 -14.34
C GLU A 191 -13.70 -8.87 -14.43
N LEU A 192 -13.50 -8.11 -13.34
CA LEU A 192 -12.60 -6.93 -13.32
C LEU A 192 -11.11 -7.29 -13.38
N LEU A 193 -10.76 -8.57 -13.28
CA LEU A 193 -9.39 -9.07 -13.37
C LEU A 193 -9.02 -9.56 -14.78
N LYS A 194 -9.89 -9.35 -15.78
CA LYS A 194 -9.63 -9.66 -17.21
C LYS A 194 -8.52 -8.80 -17.85
N ASN A 195 -7.86 -7.91 -17.10
CA ASN A 195 -6.71 -7.16 -17.60
C ASN A 195 -5.53 -8.09 -17.90
N LYS A 196 -4.84 -7.81 -19.03
CA LYS A 196 -3.64 -8.52 -19.48
C LYS A 196 -2.65 -8.64 -18.31
N LYS A 197 -2.30 -9.88 -17.92
CA LYS A 197 -1.22 -10.15 -16.97
C LYS A 197 0.03 -9.40 -17.45
N LYS A 198 0.48 -8.40 -16.68
CA LYS A 198 1.77 -7.74 -16.96
C LYS A 198 2.89 -8.59 -16.38
N ILE A 199 4.02 -8.64 -17.09
CA ILE A 199 5.18 -9.42 -16.66
C ILE A 199 5.81 -8.70 -15.46
N ILE A 200 5.78 -9.34 -14.29
CA ILE A 200 6.63 -8.94 -13.15
C ILE A 200 8.03 -9.46 -13.45
N GLN A 201 8.96 -8.56 -13.76
CA GLN A 201 10.33 -8.90 -14.08
C GLN A 201 11.07 -9.36 -12.82
N LYS A 202 11.65 -10.56 -12.85
CA LYS A 202 12.60 -11.00 -11.82
C LYS A 202 13.96 -10.34 -12.03
N VAL A 203 14.53 -9.77 -10.98
CA VAL A 203 15.87 -9.17 -10.98
C VAL A 203 16.70 -9.70 -9.81
N THR A 204 18.02 -9.56 -9.92
CA THR A 204 18.96 -9.92 -8.85
C THR A 204 18.91 -8.91 -7.69
N LYS A 205 19.53 -9.28 -6.56
CA LYS A 205 19.68 -8.38 -5.40
C LYS A 205 20.56 -7.16 -5.71
N GLN A 206 21.49 -7.28 -6.65
CA GLN A 206 22.36 -6.17 -7.03
C GLN A 206 21.63 -5.21 -7.97
N GLU A 207 20.96 -5.74 -8.99
CA GLU A 207 20.18 -4.93 -9.94
C GLU A 207 19.08 -4.11 -9.23
N ILE A 208 18.38 -4.69 -8.25
CA ILE A 208 17.37 -3.92 -7.51
C ILE A 208 18.00 -2.78 -6.69
N LYS A 209 19.23 -2.94 -6.16
CA LYS A 209 19.91 -1.87 -5.42
C LYS A 209 20.26 -0.72 -6.36
N GLU A 210 20.76 -1.04 -7.55
CA GLU A 210 21.09 -0.06 -8.60
C GLU A 210 19.83 0.68 -9.05
N ILE A 211 18.75 -0.04 -9.37
CA ILE A 211 17.47 0.56 -9.77
C ILE A 211 16.93 1.51 -8.69
N LEU A 212 16.91 1.07 -7.42
CA LEU A 212 16.40 1.90 -6.32
C LEU A 212 17.30 3.11 -6.04
N ALA A 213 18.62 3.00 -6.26
CA ALA A 213 19.53 4.13 -6.17
C ALA A 213 19.28 5.15 -7.29
N SER A 214 19.09 4.69 -8.53
CA SER A 214 18.71 5.55 -9.66
C SER A 214 17.38 6.27 -9.42
N VAL A 215 16.36 5.55 -8.91
CA VAL A 215 15.06 6.14 -8.57
C VAL A 215 15.22 7.24 -7.51
N LYS A 216 16.03 6.98 -6.48
CA LYS A 216 16.31 7.96 -5.43
C LYS A 216 17.05 9.19 -5.94
N ALA A 217 17.95 9.01 -6.90
CA ALA A 217 18.65 10.10 -7.57
C ALA A 217 17.79 10.84 -8.62
N GLY A 218 16.52 10.47 -8.80
CA GLY A 218 15.63 11.09 -9.79
C GLY A 218 16.02 10.77 -11.25
N MET A 219 16.82 9.74 -11.49
CA MET A 219 17.32 9.41 -12.82
C MET A 219 16.23 8.85 -13.74
N ASN A 220 16.38 9.12 -15.05
CA ASN A 220 15.48 8.61 -16.06
C ASN A 220 15.53 7.07 -16.12
N TRP A 221 14.38 6.41 -16.35
CA TRP A 221 14.32 4.95 -16.49
C TRP A 221 15.27 4.38 -17.55
N THR A 222 15.63 5.16 -18.58
CA THR A 222 16.60 4.75 -19.62
C THR A 222 18.01 4.45 -19.07
N HIS A 223 18.36 4.95 -17.88
CA HIS A 223 19.58 4.58 -17.17
C HIS A 223 19.57 3.10 -16.74
N ASN A 224 18.38 2.50 -16.66
CA ASN A 224 18.17 1.11 -16.31
C ASN A 224 17.63 0.34 -17.53
N LYS A 225 18.44 0.24 -18.60
CA LYS A 225 18.09 -0.40 -19.89
C LYS A 225 17.52 -1.83 -19.76
N LYS A 226 17.76 -2.50 -18.64
CA LYS A 226 17.25 -3.85 -18.34
C LYS A 226 15.81 -3.88 -17.86
N MET A 227 15.20 -2.75 -17.47
CA MET A 227 13.84 -2.71 -16.95
C MET A 227 12.81 -2.89 -18.08
N LYS A 228 11.93 -3.87 -17.91
CA LYS A 228 10.76 -4.02 -18.78
C LYS A 228 9.71 -2.98 -18.41
N ILE A 229 9.51 -2.02 -19.31
CA ILE A 229 8.56 -0.92 -19.15
C ILE A 229 7.22 -1.27 -19.82
N THR A 230 6.13 -1.02 -19.11
CA THR A 230 4.80 -0.93 -19.69
C THR A 230 4.38 0.53 -19.78
N VAL A 231 4.00 0.99 -20.97
CA VAL A 231 3.51 2.35 -21.18
C VAL A 231 2.00 2.38 -21.05
N GLN A 232 1.48 3.38 -20.35
CA GLN A 232 0.06 3.61 -20.14
C GLN A 232 -0.26 5.05 -20.52
N LYS A 233 -1.32 5.24 -21.31
CA LYS A 233 -1.87 6.57 -21.63
C LYS A 233 -3.07 6.81 -20.71
N ILE A 234 -3.04 7.90 -19.96
CA ILE A 234 -4.11 8.28 -19.03
C ILE A 234 -4.68 9.62 -19.48
N HIS A 235 -5.95 9.61 -19.90
CA HIS A 235 -6.66 10.85 -20.22
C HIS A 235 -7.12 11.55 -18.94
N SER A 236 -6.94 12.87 -18.85
CA SER A 236 -7.30 13.67 -17.67
C SER A 236 -8.75 13.52 -17.22
N GLU A 237 -9.66 13.20 -18.14
CA GLU A 237 -11.09 12.99 -17.90
C GLU A 237 -11.38 11.68 -17.15
N SER A 238 -10.51 10.67 -17.30
CA SER A 238 -10.60 9.39 -16.58
C SER A 238 -10.14 9.48 -15.12
N ILE A 239 -9.56 10.62 -14.73
CA ILE A 239 -9.04 10.83 -13.38
C ILE A 239 -10.19 11.21 -12.45
N GLU A 240 -10.60 10.28 -11.60
CA GLU A 240 -11.58 10.54 -10.53
C GLU A 240 -11.12 11.72 -9.66
N ARG A 241 -11.73 12.88 -9.88
CA ARG A 241 -11.58 14.06 -9.02
C ARG A 241 -12.55 13.95 -7.87
N LYS A 242 -12.30 13.08 -6.88
CA LYS A 242 -13.08 13.17 -5.64
C LYS A 242 -12.85 14.54 -5.00
N GLU A 243 -13.92 15.23 -4.60
CA GLU A 243 -13.80 16.46 -3.82
C GLU A 243 -12.88 16.24 -2.61
N PRO A 244 -12.06 17.22 -2.21
CA PRO A 244 -11.42 17.15 -0.90
C PRO A 244 -12.52 16.95 0.15
N ILE A 245 -12.29 16.07 1.13
CA ILE A 245 -13.12 16.06 2.33
C ILE A 245 -13.09 17.49 2.88
N LYS A 246 -14.25 18.15 2.94
CA LYS A 246 -14.35 19.53 3.41
C LYS A 246 -13.71 19.62 4.80
N PRO A 247 -12.88 20.64 5.08
CA PRO A 247 -12.37 20.86 6.43
C PRO A 247 -13.57 21.06 7.36
N PHE A 248 -13.72 20.18 8.34
CA PHE A 248 -14.69 20.37 9.42
C PHE A 248 -13.99 21.03 10.61
N LYS A 249 -14.67 22.01 11.19
CA LYS A 249 -14.18 22.74 12.36
C LYS A 249 -14.36 21.85 13.58
N LEU A 250 -13.27 21.46 14.22
CA LEU A 250 -13.29 20.77 15.52
C LEU A 250 -13.71 21.79 16.59
N THR A 251 -14.98 21.76 17.01
CA THR A 251 -15.41 22.48 18.21
C THR A 251 -14.96 21.67 19.42
N ILE A 252 -13.78 21.98 19.95
CA ILE A 252 -13.35 21.49 21.25
C ILE A 252 -14.22 22.21 22.29
N LYS A 253 -15.19 21.50 22.88
CA LYS A 253 -15.80 21.99 24.13
C LYS A 253 -14.71 21.95 25.20
N LYS A 254 -14.28 23.12 25.67
CA LYS A 254 -13.51 23.22 26.92
C LYS A 254 -14.33 22.54 28.01
N ILE A 255 -13.76 21.51 28.62
CA ILE A 255 -14.23 21.04 29.92
C ILE A 255 -13.93 22.19 30.88
N LYS A 256 -14.98 22.76 31.50
CA LYS A 256 -14.79 23.69 32.61
C LYS A 256 -14.26 22.87 33.79
N ASN A 257 -13.10 23.25 34.30
CA ASN A 257 -12.67 22.85 35.64
C ASN A 257 -13.63 23.46 36.67
#